data_AF-A0A931G5D1-F1
#
_entry.id   AF-A0A931G5D1-F1
#
_cell.length_a   1.000
_cell.length_b   1.000
_cell.length_c   1.000
_cell.angle_alpha   90.00
_cell.angle_beta   90.00
_cell.angle_gamma   90.00
#
_symmetry.space_group_name_H-M   'P 1'
#
loop_
_entity.id
_entity.type
_entity.pdbx_description
1 polymer ?
#
loop_
_entity_poly.entity_id
_entity_poly.type
_entity_poly.pdbx_seq_one_letter_code
_entity_poly.pdbx_strand_id
1 'polypeptide(L)'
;MSRSHLWGNKGLSVVARQLFGVPFRDSQSGMWVFRRKVWSAMRMRSGGMAFSQEIKVEAFRHGFKCVEIPITYRPRGGESKIHTVTDGLRNLIQLFAERARPAVSAERRGYADAMGFLGPPHTFEDAAPPPVCSVCSSRSAPDMA
;
A
#
# COMPACT_ATOMS: atom_id res chain seq x y z
N MET A 1 -1.19 16.73 -8.84
CA MET A 1 0.04 15.98 -9.12
C MET A 1 0.45 16.22 -10.57
N SER A 2 1.75 16.31 -10.85
CA SER A 2 2.24 16.33 -12.24
C SER A 2 2.04 14.95 -12.91
N ARG A 3 1.73 14.93 -14.21
CA ARG A 3 1.43 13.71 -14.98
C ARG A 3 2.55 12.66 -14.88
N SER A 4 3.81 13.10 -14.79
CA SER A 4 4.98 12.21 -14.69
C SER A 4 4.95 11.35 -13.42
N HIS A 5 4.47 11.88 -12.30
CA HIS A 5 4.37 11.13 -11.04
C HIS A 5 3.25 10.09 -11.09
N LEU A 6 2.16 10.39 -11.80
CA LEU A 6 1.06 9.45 -12.00
C LEU A 6 1.55 8.21 -12.77
N TRP A 7 2.31 8.43 -13.84
CA TRP A 7 2.88 7.33 -14.64
C TRP A 7 3.94 6.54 -13.86
N GLY A 8 4.82 7.21 -13.12
CA GLY A 8 5.79 6.55 -12.25
C GLY A 8 5.12 5.64 -11.20
N ASN A 9 4.12 6.15 -10.49
CA ASN A 9 3.36 5.36 -9.51
C ASN A 9 2.60 4.20 -10.16
N LYS A 10 1.98 4.42 -11.33
CA LYS A 10 1.32 3.33 -12.08
C LYS A 10 2.30 2.23 -12.47
N GLY A 11 3.48 2.59 -12.98
CA GLY A 11 4.52 1.63 -13.36
C GLY A 11 4.99 0.80 -12.17
N LEU A 12 5.35 1.45 -11.06
CA LEU A 12 5.73 0.78 -9.81
C LEU A 12 4.62 -0.15 -9.29
N SER A 13 3.36 0.27 -9.40
CA SER A 13 2.21 -0.52 -8.97
C SER A 13 1.98 -1.74 -9.86
N VAL A 14 2.20 -1.64 -11.18
CA VAL A 14 2.16 -2.79 -12.09
C VAL A 14 3.26 -3.80 -11.74
N VAL A 15 4.49 -3.33 -11.53
CA VAL A 15 5.63 -4.20 -11.18
C VAL A 15 5.37 -4.92 -9.85
N ALA A 16 4.90 -4.22 -8.82
CA ALA A 16 4.58 -4.83 -7.53
C ALA A 16 3.48 -5.91 -7.66
N ARG A 17 2.42 -5.64 -8.43
CA ARG A 17 1.37 -6.64 -8.70
C ARG A 17 1.92 -7.88 -9.40
N GLN A 18 2.77 -7.69 -10.41
CA GLN A 18 3.34 -8.81 -11.16
C GLN A 18 4.32 -9.65 -10.34
N LEU A 19 5.12 -9.01 -9.48
CA LEU A 19 6.13 -9.71 -8.68
C LEU A 19 5.53 -10.48 -7.49
N PHE A 20 4.47 -9.94 -6.87
CA PHE A 20 3.92 -10.46 -5.61
C PHE A 20 2.50 -11.01 -5.72
N GLY A 21 1.84 -10.90 -6.88
CA GLY A 21 0.48 -11.41 -7.07
C GLY A 21 -0.57 -10.68 -6.22
N VAL A 22 -0.32 -9.41 -5.92
CA VAL A 22 -1.11 -8.60 -4.99
C VAL A 22 -2.23 -7.83 -5.72
N PRO A 23 -3.40 -7.60 -5.09
CA PRO A 23 -4.54 -6.94 -5.73
C PRO A 23 -4.55 -5.40 -5.63
N PHE A 24 -3.62 -4.77 -4.89
CA PHE A 24 -3.63 -3.32 -4.69
C PHE A 24 -3.27 -2.54 -5.97
N ARG A 25 -3.89 -1.36 -6.15
CA ARG A 25 -3.79 -0.47 -7.31
C ARG A 25 -2.73 0.60 -7.15
N ASP A 26 -2.52 1.13 -5.95
CA ASP A 26 -1.49 2.13 -5.65
C ASP A 26 -0.45 1.57 -4.68
N SER A 27 0.78 1.33 -5.14
CA SER A 27 1.88 0.87 -4.28
C SER A 27 2.48 2.00 -3.44
N GLN A 28 2.40 3.26 -3.89
CA GLN A 28 3.11 4.39 -3.28
C GLN A 28 2.23 5.24 -2.35
N SER A 29 0.96 4.87 -2.15
CA SER A 29 0.10 5.55 -1.17
C SER A 29 0.71 5.51 0.24
N GLY A 30 0.72 6.66 0.92
CA GLY A 30 1.33 6.86 2.25
C GLY A 30 0.36 6.84 3.43
N MET A 31 -0.91 6.54 3.19
CA MET A 31 -1.94 6.47 4.23
C MET A 31 -2.28 5.01 4.50
N TRP A 32 -2.02 4.54 5.73
CA TRP A 32 -2.28 3.17 6.14
C TRP A 32 -2.94 3.15 7.52
N VAL A 33 -3.89 2.23 7.68
CA VAL A 33 -4.52 1.96 8.97
C VAL A 33 -4.43 0.46 9.21
N PHE A 34 -3.76 0.08 10.29
CA PHE A 34 -3.61 -1.32 10.69
C PHE A 34 -3.61 -1.44 12.21
N ARG A 35 -3.97 -2.62 12.72
CA ARG A 35 -3.93 -2.90 14.15
C ARG A 35 -2.47 -3.04 14.61
N ARG A 36 -2.16 -2.63 15.85
CA ARG A 36 -0.82 -2.77 16.45
C ARG A 36 -0.24 -4.19 16.32
N LYS A 37 -1.10 -5.22 16.42
CA LYS A 37 -0.72 -6.64 16.29
C LYS A 37 -0.14 -6.99 14.90
N VAL A 38 -0.63 -6.34 13.84
CA VAL A 38 -0.13 -6.53 12.46
C VAL A 38 1.30 -6.02 12.36
N TRP A 39 1.58 -4.85 12.97
CA TRP A 39 2.92 -4.28 13.02
C TRP A 39 3.94 -5.22 13.68
N SER A 40 3.57 -5.86 14.79
CA SER A 40 4.44 -6.79 15.51
C SER A 40 4.84 -8.03 14.70
N ALA A 41 4.05 -8.41 13.69
CA ALA A 41 4.34 -9.56 12.84
C ALA A 41 5.23 -9.21 11.63
N MET A 42 5.19 -7.96 11.16
CA MET A 42 5.90 -7.51 9.96
C MET A 42 7.36 -7.19 10.25
N ARG A 43 8.25 -7.42 9.27
CA ARG A 43 9.66 -6.97 9.36
C ARG A 43 10.00 -6.05 8.20
N MET A 44 9.99 -4.76 8.51
CA MET A 44 10.35 -3.71 7.57
C MET A 44 11.84 -3.39 7.65
N ARG A 45 12.43 -3.15 6.48
CA ARG A 45 13.85 -2.84 6.31
C ARG A 45 14.07 -1.54 5.55
N SER A 46 13.12 -1.16 4.71
CA SER A 46 13.20 0.02 3.86
C SER A 46 12.85 1.26 4.66
N GLY A 47 13.55 2.36 4.40
CA GLY A 47 13.13 3.70 4.79
C GLY A 47 12.64 4.50 3.59
N GLY A 48 12.14 5.71 3.86
CA GLY A 48 11.79 6.67 2.81
C GLY A 48 10.64 6.18 1.90
N MET A 49 10.72 6.47 0.60
CA MET A 49 9.65 6.16 -0.36
C MET A 49 9.40 4.66 -0.54
N ALA A 50 10.45 3.85 -0.38
CA ALA A 50 10.38 2.40 -0.54
C ALA A 50 9.57 1.71 0.57
N PHE A 51 9.40 2.37 1.71
CA PHE A 51 8.59 1.86 2.82
C PHE A 51 7.12 1.63 2.41
N SER A 52 6.57 2.51 1.57
CA SER A 52 5.15 2.46 1.17
C SER A 52 4.74 1.20 0.43
N GLN A 53 5.66 0.65 -0.35
CA GLN A 53 5.46 -0.60 -1.08
C GLN A 53 5.82 -1.81 -0.21
N GLU A 54 6.84 -1.72 0.64
CA GLU A 54 7.25 -2.83 1.52
C GLU A 54 6.15 -3.18 2.52
N ILE A 55 5.53 -2.20 3.18
CA ILE A 55 4.47 -2.46 4.16
C ILE A 55 3.31 -3.25 3.56
N LYS A 56 2.93 -2.91 2.32
CA LYS A 56 1.85 -3.60 1.60
C LYS A 56 2.28 -5.01 1.24
N VAL A 57 3.46 -5.18 0.65
CA VAL A 57 3.98 -6.49 0.26
C VAL A 57 4.12 -7.41 1.48
N GLU A 58 4.68 -6.93 2.58
CA GLU A 58 4.78 -7.70 3.83
C GLU A 58 3.41 -8.07 4.36
N ALA A 59 2.43 -7.16 4.35
CA ALA A 59 1.08 -7.47 4.80
C ALA A 59 0.48 -8.64 4.00
N PHE A 60 0.65 -8.64 2.68
CA PHE A 60 0.19 -9.73 1.81
C PHE A 60 0.99 -11.03 1.97
N ARG A 61 2.31 -10.96 2.15
CA ARG A 61 3.17 -12.16 2.39
C ARG A 61 2.81 -12.89 3.68
N HIS A 62 2.39 -12.13 4.69
CA HIS A 62 1.90 -12.65 5.97
C HIS A 62 0.43 -13.11 5.91
N GLY A 63 -0.26 -12.94 4.78
CA GLY A 63 -1.64 -13.39 4.60
C GLY A 63 -2.67 -12.54 5.33
N PHE A 64 -2.34 -11.29 5.69
CA PHE A 64 -3.30 -10.39 6.32
C PHE A 64 -4.42 -9.98 5.35
N LYS A 65 -5.63 -9.85 5.88
CA LYS A 65 -6.75 -9.22 5.17
C LYS A 65 -6.46 -7.75 4.94
N CYS A 66 -6.36 -7.35 3.68
CA CYS A 66 -6.05 -5.98 3.27
C CYS A 66 -7.17 -5.44 2.38
N VAL A 67 -7.51 -4.16 2.54
CA VAL A 67 -8.46 -3.45 1.67
C VAL A 67 -7.87 -2.09 1.30
N GLU A 68 -8.07 -1.67 0.05
CA GLU A 68 -7.67 -0.37 -0.44
C GLU A 68 -8.90 0.52 -0.64
N ILE A 69 -8.92 1.69 -0.02
CA ILE A 69 -10.01 2.66 -0.13
C ILE A 69 -9.53 3.79 -1.04
N PRO A 70 -10.17 4.03 -2.20
CA PRO A 70 -9.76 5.09 -3.11
C PRO A 70 -9.95 6.46 -2.45
N ILE A 71 -8.91 7.29 -2.51
CA ILE A 71 -8.94 8.67 -2.02
C ILE A 71 -8.81 9.66 -3.18
N THR A 72 -9.56 10.77 -3.10
CA THR A 72 -9.41 11.87 -4.06
C THR A 72 -8.22 12.73 -3.67
N TYR A 73 -7.17 12.71 -4.48
CA TYR A 73 -6.01 13.58 -4.29
C TYR A 73 -6.35 15.02 -4.65
N ARG A 74 -6.14 15.95 -3.71
CA ARG A 74 -6.22 17.39 -3.96
C ARG A 74 -4.83 17.95 -4.30
N PRO A 75 -4.74 19.01 -5.12
CA PRO A 75 -3.46 19.68 -5.37
C PRO A 75 -2.91 20.22 -4.04
N ARG A 76 -1.67 19.82 -3.73
CA ARG A 76 -0.91 20.35 -2.60
C ARG A 76 -0.16 21.60 -3.05
N GLY A 77 -0.21 22.67 -2.26
CA GLY A 77 0.66 23.82 -2.44
C GLY A 77 2.11 23.51 -2.04
N GLY A 78 3.07 23.94 -2.85
CA GLY A 78 4.52 23.77 -2.61
C GLY A 78 5.21 22.89 -3.65
N GLU A 79 6.54 22.94 -3.65
CA GLU A 79 7.37 22.18 -4.58
C GLU A 79 7.46 20.70 -4.21
N SER A 80 7.47 19.85 -5.23
CA SER A 80 7.66 18.41 -5.07
C SER A 80 9.11 18.12 -4.70
N LYS A 81 9.33 17.59 -3.50
CA LYS A 81 10.64 17.11 -3.02
C LYS A 81 11.04 15.74 -3.61
N ILE A 82 10.30 15.24 -4.61
CA ILE A 82 10.48 13.90 -5.19
C ILE A 82 11.34 13.99 -6.44
N HIS A 83 12.40 13.20 -6.51
CA HIS A 83 13.21 13.01 -7.71
C HIS A 83 12.70 11.77 -8.47
N THR A 84 11.75 12.00 -9.38
CA THR A 84 10.95 10.94 -10.04
C THR A 84 11.76 9.78 -10.61
N VAL A 85 12.92 10.05 -11.22
CA VAL A 85 13.73 9.02 -11.87
C VAL A 85 14.57 8.24 -10.85
N THR A 86 15.34 8.91 -10.01
CA THR A 86 16.25 8.27 -9.05
C THR A 86 15.47 7.53 -7.97
N ASP A 87 14.39 8.12 -7.46
CA ASP A 87 13.55 7.46 -6.47
C ASP A 87 12.72 6.33 -7.09
N GLY A 88 12.27 6.50 -8.35
CA GLY A 88 11.61 5.44 -9.11
C GLY A 88 12.52 4.22 -9.27
N LEU A 89 13.79 4.43 -9.65
CA LEU A 89 14.76 3.35 -9.79
C LEU A 89 15.05 2.65 -8.47
N ARG A 90 15.25 3.42 -7.38
CA ARG A 90 15.44 2.87 -6.03
C ARG A 90 14.25 2.01 -5.59
N ASN A 91 13.03 2.48 -5.86
CA ASN A 91 11.82 1.73 -5.57
C ASN A 91 11.74 0.42 -6.38
N LEU A 92 12.10 0.45 -7.66
CA LEU A 92 12.17 -0.76 -8.49
C LEU A 92 13.19 -1.76 -7.94
N ILE A 93 14.43 -1.33 -7.68
CA ILE A 93 15.48 -2.19 -7.11
C ILE A 93 15.00 -2.79 -5.79
N GLN A 94 14.33 -2.00 -4.95
CA GLN A 94 13.77 -2.52 -3.70
C GLN A 94 12.72 -3.60 -3.94
N LEU A 95 11.81 -3.44 -4.91
CA LEU A 95 10.81 -4.49 -5.21
C LEU A 95 11.48 -5.80 -5.64
N PHE A 96 12.54 -5.74 -6.43
CA PHE A 96 13.30 -6.93 -6.82
C PHE A 96 14.07 -7.54 -5.65
N ALA A 97 14.69 -6.71 -4.80
CA ALA A 97 15.35 -7.17 -3.58
C ALA A 97 14.35 -7.83 -2.60
N GLU A 98 13.16 -7.25 -2.48
CA GLU A 98 12.06 -7.76 -1.66
C GLU A 98 11.56 -9.12 -2.19
N ARG A 99 11.50 -9.30 -3.51
CA ARG A 99 11.12 -10.57 -4.15
C ARG A 99 12.13 -11.69 -3.88
N ALA A 100 13.40 -11.35 -3.74
CA ALA A 100 14.47 -12.29 -3.40
C ALA A 100 14.50 -12.66 -1.90
N ARG A 101 13.71 -11.99 -1.04
CA ARG A 101 13.64 -12.36 0.37
C ARG A 101 13.00 -13.73 0.53
N PRO A 102 13.53 -14.58 1.45
CA PRO A 102 12.93 -15.87 1.75
C PRO A 102 11.47 -15.71 2.19
N ALA A 103 10.65 -16.70 1.85
CA ALA A 103 9.26 -16.73 2.28
C ALA A 103 9.17 -16.53 3.81
N VAL A 104 8.09 -15.88 4.26
CA VAL A 104 7.83 -15.69 5.70
C VAL A 104 7.91 -17.05 6.38
N SER A 105 8.74 -17.17 7.44
CA SER A 105 8.94 -18.44 8.13
C SER A 105 7.60 -19.00 8.62
N ALA A 106 7.45 -20.32 8.59
CA ALA A 106 6.24 -21.02 9.03
C ALA A 106 5.84 -20.62 10.46
N GLU A 107 6.81 -20.34 11.33
CA GLU A 107 6.61 -19.82 12.70
C GLU A 107 5.85 -18.48 12.72
N ARG A 108 6.20 -17.54 11.84
CA ARG A 108 5.54 -16.22 11.77
C ARG A 108 4.23 -16.23 11.04
N ARG A 109 4.08 -17.16 10.08
CA ARG A 109 2.78 -17.50 9.52
C ARG A 109 1.89 -18.04 10.65
N GLY A 110 2.39 -18.98 11.44
CA GLY A 110 1.76 -19.48 12.67
C GLY A 110 1.35 -18.38 13.66
N TYR A 111 2.11 -17.29 13.81
CA TYR A 111 1.72 -16.14 14.63
C TYR A 111 0.51 -15.36 14.05
N ALA A 112 0.47 -15.17 12.73
CA ALA A 112 -0.67 -14.55 12.05
C ALA A 112 -1.91 -15.46 12.09
N ASP A 113 -1.70 -16.77 11.93
CA ASP A 113 -2.73 -17.82 11.97
C ASP A 113 -3.31 -17.95 13.38
N ALA A 114 -2.46 -18.03 14.41
CA ALA A 114 -2.85 -18.13 15.83
C ALA A 114 -3.63 -16.90 16.32
N MET A 115 -3.46 -15.76 15.65
CA MET A 115 -4.20 -14.53 15.94
C MET A 115 -5.47 -14.38 15.09
N GLY A 116 -5.82 -15.38 14.26
CA GLY A 116 -7.05 -15.43 13.48
C GLY A 116 -7.09 -14.46 12.30
N PHE A 117 -5.93 -14.11 11.72
CA PHE A 117 -5.83 -13.09 10.68
C PHE A 117 -5.91 -13.61 9.24
N LEU A 118 -5.76 -14.92 9.03
CA LEU A 118 -5.96 -15.52 7.72
C LEU A 118 -7.44 -15.54 7.37
N GLY A 119 -7.81 -14.86 6.30
CA GLY A 119 -8.96 -15.26 5.51
C GLY A 119 -8.59 -15.25 4.04
N PRO A 120 -9.51 -15.64 3.15
CA PRO A 120 -9.24 -15.63 1.71
C PRO A 120 -8.73 -14.24 1.30
N PRO A 121 -7.75 -14.16 0.38
CA PRO A 121 -7.32 -12.88 -0.15
C PRO A 121 -8.54 -12.21 -0.79
N HIS A 122 -9.08 -11.18 -0.11
CA HIS A 122 -10.21 -10.44 -0.62
C HIS A 122 -9.72 -9.65 -1.84
N THR A 123 -10.21 -10.01 -3.02
CA THR A 123 -10.10 -9.16 -4.21
C THR A 123 -10.86 -7.86 -3.92
N PHE A 124 -10.42 -6.77 -4.53
CA PHE A 124 -11.04 -5.45 -4.40
C PHE A 124 -12.55 -5.47 -4.73
N GLU A 125 -12.99 -6.42 -5.57
CA GLU A 125 -14.40 -6.60 -5.96
C GLU A 125 -15.29 -7.15 -4.84
N ASP A 126 -14.73 -7.84 -3.84
CA ASP A 126 -15.50 -8.48 -2.76
C ASP A 126 -15.59 -7.62 -1.49
N ALA A 127 -14.86 -6.51 -1.43
CA ALA A 127 -14.88 -5.62 -0.28
C ALA A 127 -16.07 -4.66 -0.39
N ALA A 128 -17.11 -4.89 0.42
CA ALA A 128 -18.15 -3.89 0.63
C ALA A 128 -17.50 -2.54 0.99
N PRO A 129 -17.93 -1.42 0.36
CA PRO A 129 -17.35 -0.13 0.67
C PRO A 129 -17.49 0.13 2.18
N PRO A 130 -16.44 0.62 2.85
CA PRO A 130 -16.55 0.95 4.27
C PRO A 130 -17.71 1.94 4.44
N PRO A 131 -18.47 1.86 5.55
CA PRO A 131 -19.51 2.84 5.81
C PRO A 131 -18.87 4.23 5.74
N VAL A 132 -19.40 5.07 4.84
CA VAL A 132 -18.97 6.46 4.70
C VAL A 132 -19.11 7.13 6.06
N CYS A 133 -17.97 7.60 6.58
CA CYS A 133 -17.94 8.36 7.82
C CYS A 133 -18.92 9.53 7.71
N SER A 134 -19.90 9.60 8.61
CA SER A 134 -20.92 10.65 8.65
C SER A 134 -20.35 12.07 8.76
N VAL A 135 -19.09 12.18 9.19
CA VAL A 135 -18.32 13.44 9.27
C VAL A 135 -17.84 13.91 7.90
N CYS A 136 -17.63 13.01 6.94
CA CYS A 136 -17.22 13.37 5.57
C CYS A 136 -18.41 13.77 4.70
N SER A 137 -19.61 13.25 4.97
CA SER A 137 -20.84 13.61 4.24
C SER A 137 -21.40 14.99 4.62
N SER A 138 -20.99 15.57 5.75
CA SER A 138 -21.44 16.89 6.21
C SER A 138 -20.59 18.06 5.71
N ARG A 139 -19.60 17.83 4.85
CA ARG A 139 -18.88 18.91 4.15
C ARG A 139 -19.16 18.84 2.65
N SER A 140 -20.38 19.21 2.30
CA SER A 140 -20.68 19.75 0.98
C SER A 140 -19.63 20.81 0.64
N ALA A 141 -19.05 20.71 -0.55
CA ALA A 141 -18.14 21.70 -1.09
C ALA A 141 -18.79 23.09 -1.03
N PRO A 142 -18.09 24.16 -0.61
CA PRO A 142 -18.53 25.48 -1.01
C PRO A 142 -18.38 25.59 -2.53
N ASP A 143 -19.46 26.02 -3.18
CA ASP A 143 -19.58 26.26 -4.61
C ASP A 143 -18.38 27.05 -5.14
N MET A 144 -17.76 26.55 -6.21
CA MET A 144 -16.87 27.35 -7.06
C MET A 144 -17.74 28.17 -8.01
N ALA A 145 -17.84 29.46 -7.75
CA ALA A 145 -17.95 30.49 -8.78
C ALA A 145 -16.57 31.06 -9.07
#